data_AF-A0A1I8AMX0-F1
#
_entry.id   AF-A0A1I8AMX0-F1
#
_cell.length_a   1.000
_cell.length_b   1.000
_cell.length_c   1.000
_cell.angle_alpha   90.00
_cell.angle_beta   90.00
_cell.angle_gamma   90.00
#
_symmetry.space_group_name_H-M   'P 1'
#
loop_
_entity.id
_entity.type
_entity.pdbx_description
1 polymer ?
#
loop_
_entity_poly.entity_id
_entity_poly.type
_entity_poly.pdbx_seq_one_letter_code
_entity_poly.pdbx_strand_id
1 'polypeptide(L)'
;MRLPESVLLQTVTGDFVEDEIYYDLLDPADIDMLCRPDSTAIYPVPWALEPTAIVIHDTFDKQGNPIELSPRNFDPLFEDVYDWCEAQGLDLDTLIHEDGPAQMEINFRHGDALDLADQITVFKRTMREAALKHNVTATFMAKPHIGGLQKYIPKVLPMFAPNVNSFRRFLPDTSAPVNVEWGEENRTVGLRVPTSSPESMRVENRLPGADANPYLAIAASLLCGYLGMVEGIAPSAPVQRSEERFSRNAE
;
A
#
# COMPACT_ATOMS: atom_id res chain seq x y z
N MET A 1 -23.34 2.51 -11.20
CA MET A 1 -23.88 1.37 -10.39
C MET A 1 -24.03 1.83 -8.95
N ARG A 2 -24.88 1.21 -8.13
CA ARG A 2 -24.98 1.50 -6.68
C ARG A 2 -24.58 0.25 -5.91
N LEU A 3 -23.75 0.39 -4.90
CA LEU A 3 -23.31 -0.70 -4.03
C LEU A 3 -23.40 -0.25 -2.57
N PRO A 4 -23.70 -1.13 -1.61
CA PRO A 4 -23.70 -0.76 -0.20
C PRO A 4 -22.25 -0.54 0.27
N GLU A 5 -22.03 0.50 1.09
CA GLU A 5 -20.70 0.80 1.67
C GLU A 5 -20.18 -0.33 2.56
N SER A 6 -21.08 -1.07 3.20
CA SER A 6 -20.78 -2.24 4.03
C SER A 6 -19.98 -3.34 3.32
N VAL A 7 -20.00 -3.38 1.97
CA VAL A 7 -19.15 -4.29 1.19
C VAL A 7 -17.66 -4.02 1.39
N LEU A 8 -17.29 -2.79 1.75
CA LEU A 8 -15.91 -2.39 2.04
C LEU A 8 -15.47 -2.78 3.46
N LEU A 9 -16.41 -3.16 4.33
CA LEU A 9 -16.18 -3.55 5.73
C LEU A 9 -16.32 -5.06 5.99
N GLN A 10 -16.22 -5.85 4.93
CA GLN A 10 -16.25 -7.30 5.06
C GLN A 10 -14.90 -7.80 5.59
N THR A 11 -14.95 -8.54 6.69
CA THR A 11 -13.78 -9.20 7.26
C THR A 11 -13.27 -10.28 6.32
N VAL A 12 -12.06 -10.71 6.62
CA VAL A 12 -11.33 -11.67 5.82
C VAL A 12 -11.97 -13.07 5.78
N THR A 13 -12.85 -13.39 6.74
CA THR A 13 -13.66 -14.61 6.76
C THR A 13 -14.96 -14.50 5.97
N GLY A 14 -15.28 -13.31 5.44
CA GLY A 14 -16.54 -13.01 4.78
C GLY A 14 -17.64 -12.53 5.73
N ASP A 15 -17.34 -12.41 7.02
CA ASP A 15 -18.25 -11.83 8.03
C ASP A 15 -18.16 -10.29 8.00
N PHE A 16 -19.03 -9.59 8.72
CA PHE A 16 -18.89 -8.13 8.90
C PHE A 16 -18.08 -7.82 10.17
N VAL A 17 -17.46 -6.64 10.21
CA VAL A 17 -16.79 -6.14 11.43
C VAL A 17 -17.79 -6.04 12.59
N GLU A 18 -17.29 -6.16 13.83
CA GLU A 18 -18.13 -6.12 15.04
C GLU A 18 -18.95 -4.82 15.12
N ASP A 19 -20.16 -4.92 15.69
CA ASP A 19 -21.20 -3.87 15.65
C ASP A 19 -20.70 -2.47 16.05
N GLU A 20 -19.86 -2.37 17.10
CA GLU A 20 -19.31 -1.08 17.55
C GLU A 20 -18.46 -0.39 16.47
N ILE A 21 -17.67 -1.15 15.70
CA ILE A 21 -16.82 -0.62 14.62
C ILE A 21 -17.63 -0.45 13.32
N TYR A 22 -18.61 -1.32 13.10
CA TYR A 22 -19.47 -1.32 11.92
C TYR A 22 -20.22 0.00 11.75
N TYR A 23 -20.84 0.50 12.82
CA TYR A 23 -21.61 1.75 12.77
C TYR A 23 -20.76 3.02 12.86
N ASP A 24 -19.51 2.92 13.32
CA ASP A 24 -18.57 4.04 13.37
C ASP A 24 -17.93 4.35 12.00
N LEU A 25 -17.77 3.33 11.15
CA LEU A 25 -17.12 3.43 9.84
C LEU A 25 -18.11 3.59 8.67
N LEU A 26 -19.41 3.42 8.91
CA LEU A 26 -20.45 3.59 7.90
C LEU A 26 -21.25 4.86 8.15
N ASP A 27 -21.85 5.38 7.09
CA ASP A 27 -22.93 6.36 7.26
C ASP A 27 -24.05 5.72 8.13
N PRO A 28 -24.55 6.41 9.18
CA PRO A 28 -25.59 5.89 10.07
C PRO A 28 -26.89 5.50 9.36
N ALA A 29 -27.10 5.98 8.14
CA ALA A 29 -28.26 5.66 7.31
C ALA A 29 -28.00 4.53 6.28
N ASP A 30 -26.86 3.83 6.36
CA ASP A 30 -26.46 2.69 5.50
C ASP A 30 -26.72 2.98 4.02
N ILE A 31 -26.11 4.07 3.54
CA ILE A 31 -26.40 4.63 2.23
C ILE A 31 -25.52 3.97 1.16
N ASP A 32 -26.12 3.56 0.04
CA ASP A 32 -25.33 3.04 -1.09
C ASP A 32 -24.35 4.08 -1.65
N MET A 33 -23.10 3.67 -1.86
CA MET A 33 -22.11 4.39 -2.66
C MET A 33 -22.48 4.37 -4.16
N LEU A 34 -22.15 5.47 -4.83
CA LEU A 34 -22.26 5.64 -6.27
C LEU A 34 -20.95 5.21 -6.94
N CYS A 35 -21.01 4.13 -7.72
CA CYS A 35 -19.88 3.66 -8.50
C CYS A 35 -19.89 4.31 -9.89
N ARG A 36 -18.86 5.08 -10.22
CA ARG A 36 -18.63 5.69 -11.55
C ARG A 36 -17.54 4.91 -12.28
N PRO A 37 -17.79 4.43 -13.51
CA PRO A 37 -16.80 3.65 -14.25
C PRO A 37 -15.63 4.55 -14.66
N ASP A 38 -14.41 4.04 -14.51
CA ASP A 38 -13.24 4.67 -15.09
C ASP A 38 -13.07 4.22 -16.55
N SER A 39 -13.14 5.19 -17.45
CA SER A 39 -13.01 5.00 -18.88
C SER A 39 -11.66 4.43 -19.32
N THR A 40 -10.62 4.54 -18.49
CA THR A 40 -9.27 4.05 -18.77
C THR A 40 -9.01 2.64 -18.24
N ALA A 41 -9.85 2.14 -17.34
CA ALA A 41 -9.68 0.87 -16.64
C ALA A 41 -10.73 -0.18 -17.08
N ILE A 42 -10.78 -0.43 -18.39
CA ILE A 42 -11.68 -1.39 -19.02
C ILE A 42 -10.85 -2.56 -19.58
N TYR A 43 -11.12 -3.77 -19.09
CA TYR A 43 -10.36 -4.97 -19.43
C TYR A 43 -11.28 -6.03 -20.05
N PRO A 44 -11.08 -6.44 -21.32
CA PRO A 44 -11.87 -7.52 -21.91
C PRO A 44 -11.61 -8.85 -21.18
N VAL A 45 -12.64 -9.69 -21.06
CA VAL A 45 -12.56 -11.03 -20.45
C VAL A 45 -12.53 -12.08 -21.57
N PRO A 46 -11.34 -12.49 -22.05
CA PRO A 46 -11.21 -13.26 -23.29
C PRO A 46 -11.77 -14.69 -23.17
N TRP A 47 -11.98 -15.20 -21.96
CA TRP A 47 -12.55 -16.51 -21.70
C TRP A 47 -14.07 -16.50 -21.46
N ALA A 48 -14.72 -15.33 -21.50
CA ALA A 48 -16.17 -15.25 -21.37
C ALA A 48 -16.85 -15.75 -22.66
N LEU A 49 -17.93 -16.53 -22.51
CA LEU A 49 -18.73 -17.06 -23.62
C LEU A 49 -19.38 -15.96 -24.46
N GLU A 50 -19.73 -14.85 -23.81
CA GLU A 50 -20.26 -13.64 -24.45
C GLU A 50 -19.27 -12.48 -24.29
N PRO A 51 -19.23 -11.51 -25.23
CA PRO A 51 -18.36 -10.33 -25.12
C PRO A 51 -18.57 -9.61 -23.78
N THR A 52 -17.59 -9.77 -22.88
CA THR A 52 -17.64 -9.29 -21.50
C THR A 52 -16.37 -8.49 -21.20
N ALA A 53 -16.50 -7.42 -20.41
CA ALA A 53 -15.38 -6.66 -19.89
C ALA A 53 -15.52 -6.41 -18.38
N ILE A 54 -14.41 -6.40 -17.66
CA ILE A 54 -14.31 -5.92 -16.29
C ILE A 54 -14.04 -4.41 -16.36
N VAL A 55 -14.87 -3.61 -15.68
CA VAL A 55 -14.72 -2.16 -15.60
C VAL A 55 -14.49 -1.78 -14.15
N ILE A 56 -13.35 -1.15 -13.87
CA ILE A 56 -13.05 -0.63 -12.54
C ILE A 56 -13.85 0.66 -12.33
N HIS A 57 -14.39 0.84 -11.12
CA HIS A 57 -15.19 2.01 -10.77
C HIS A 57 -14.58 2.75 -9.58
N ASP A 58 -14.63 4.07 -9.62
CA ASP A 58 -14.44 4.93 -8.46
C ASP A 58 -15.75 5.06 -7.68
N THR A 59 -15.65 5.23 -6.36
CA THR A 59 -16.80 5.23 -5.47
C THR A 59 -16.97 6.60 -4.83
N PHE A 60 -18.20 7.11 -4.87
CA PHE A 60 -18.58 8.44 -4.36
C PHE A 60 -19.81 8.34 -3.46
N ASP A 61 -19.96 9.28 -2.53
CA ASP A 61 -21.18 9.47 -1.76
C ASP A 61 -22.29 10.14 -2.61
N LYS A 62 -23.46 10.40 -2.01
CA LYS A 62 -24.59 11.08 -2.70
C LYS A 62 -24.32 12.54 -3.03
N GLN A 63 -23.43 13.18 -2.29
CA GLN A 63 -23.01 14.57 -2.49
C GLN A 63 -21.95 14.68 -3.58
N GLY A 64 -21.40 13.55 -4.03
CA GLY A 64 -20.36 13.45 -5.04
C GLY A 64 -18.95 13.49 -4.49
N ASN A 65 -18.75 13.43 -3.17
CA ASN A 65 -17.43 13.31 -2.58
C ASN A 65 -16.91 11.88 -2.71
N PRO A 66 -15.60 11.67 -2.84
CA PRO A 66 -15.03 10.32 -2.91
C PRO A 66 -15.22 9.57 -1.58
N ILE A 67 -15.55 8.27 -1.64
CA ILE A 67 -15.58 7.40 -0.46
C ILE A 67 -14.14 7.20 0.04
N GLU A 68 -13.80 7.68 1.24
CA GLU A 68 -12.43 7.62 1.80
C GLU A 68 -11.94 6.18 2.04
N LEU A 69 -12.86 5.25 2.32
CA LEU A 69 -12.55 3.83 2.46
C LEU A 69 -12.16 3.16 1.12
N SER A 70 -12.32 3.86 -0.01
CA SER A 70 -11.97 3.36 -1.33
C SER A 70 -10.48 3.56 -1.62
N PRO A 71 -9.71 2.49 -1.87
CA PRO A 71 -8.27 2.58 -2.14
C PRO A 71 -7.89 3.39 -3.39
N ARG A 72 -8.88 3.75 -4.24
CA ARG A 72 -8.67 4.42 -5.53
C ARG A 72 -8.75 5.95 -5.43
N ASN A 73 -9.26 6.49 -4.34
CA ASN A 73 -9.63 7.90 -4.22
C ASN A 73 -8.52 8.81 -3.64
N PHE A 74 -7.24 8.58 -3.96
CA PHE A 74 -6.12 9.41 -3.45
C PHE A 74 -5.88 10.73 -4.22
N ASP A 75 -6.54 10.95 -5.36
CA ASP A 75 -6.37 12.16 -6.20
C ASP A 75 -6.58 13.52 -5.51
N PRO A 76 -7.56 13.69 -4.59
CA PRO A 76 -7.80 14.96 -3.91
C PRO A 76 -6.59 15.47 -3.10
N LEU A 77 -5.72 14.57 -2.65
CA LEU A 77 -4.48 14.92 -1.98
C LEU A 77 -3.55 15.71 -2.90
N PHE A 78 -3.39 15.26 -4.14
CA PHE A 78 -2.45 15.86 -5.07
C PHE A 78 -2.94 17.21 -5.58
N GLU A 79 -4.25 17.38 -5.77
CA GLU A 79 -4.83 18.70 -6.11
C GLU A 79 -4.55 19.74 -5.02
N ASP A 80 -4.78 19.42 -3.74
CA ASP A 80 -4.48 20.34 -2.64
C ASP A 80 -2.98 20.68 -2.55
N VAL A 81 -2.10 19.72 -2.85
CA VAL A 81 -0.65 19.98 -2.90
C VAL A 81 -0.32 21.00 -3.98
N TYR A 82 -0.91 20.88 -5.18
CA TYR A 82 -0.70 21.84 -6.26
C TYR A 82 -1.21 23.24 -5.90
N ASP A 83 -2.46 23.36 -5.45
CA ASP A 83 -3.08 24.65 -5.12
C ASP A 83 -2.27 25.40 -4.05
N TRP A 84 -1.80 24.68 -3.02
CA TRP A 84 -1.08 25.31 -1.92
C TRP A 84 0.36 25.66 -2.29
N CYS A 85 0.98 24.88 -3.17
CA CYS A 85 2.29 25.22 -3.73
C CYS A 85 2.20 26.45 -4.63
N GLU A 86 1.17 26.57 -5.48
CA GLU A 86 0.93 27.76 -6.29
C GLU A 86 0.71 29.00 -5.41
N ALA A 87 -0.14 28.91 -4.38
CA ALA A 87 -0.41 30.00 -3.44
C ALA A 87 0.84 30.46 -2.67
N GLN A 88 1.83 29.59 -2.49
CA GLN A 88 3.11 29.87 -1.85
C GLN A 88 4.19 30.35 -2.82
N GLY A 89 3.90 30.37 -4.13
CA GLY A 89 4.87 30.71 -5.17
C GLY A 89 5.95 29.64 -5.40
N LEU A 90 5.64 28.37 -5.12
CA LEU A 90 6.55 27.24 -5.39
C LEU A 90 6.41 26.79 -6.85
N ASP A 91 7.51 26.78 -7.59
CA ASP A 91 7.51 26.51 -9.03
C ASP A 91 7.70 25.01 -9.33
N LEU A 92 6.63 24.23 -9.11
CA LEU A 92 6.58 22.80 -9.40
C LEU A 92 6.47 22.56 -10.91
N ASP A 93 7.26 21.62 -11.43
CA ASP A 93 7.28 21.27 -12.86
C ASP A 93 6.45 20.02 -13.16
N THR A 94 6.70 18.92 -12.45
CA THR A 94 6.03 17.64 -12.69
C THR A 94 5.89 16.81 -11.41
N LEU A 95 4.81 16.04 -11.32
CA LEU A 95 4.56 15.03 -10.30
C LEU A 95 4.36 13.68 -10.98
N ILE A 96 5.12 12.68 -10.58
CA ILE A 96 5.16 11.35 -11.21
C ILE A 96 5.08 10.28 -10.10
N HIS A 97 4.32 9.22 -10.34
CA HIS A 97 4.33 8.03 -9.48
C HIS A 97 5.59 7.19 -9.76
N GLU A 98 6.31 6.83 -8.71
CA GLU A 98 7.60 6.13 -8.78
C GLU A 98 7.45 4.60 -8.69
N ASP A 99 8.58 3.88 -8.66
CA ASP A 99 8.61 2.40 -8.60
C ASP A 99 7.99 1.83 -7.30
N GLY A 100 8.03 2.59 -6.21
CA GLY A 100 7.42 2.21 -4.93
C GLY A 100 5.92 2.49 -4.88
N PRO A 101 5.11 1.63 -4.25
CA PRO A 101 3.68 1.92 -4.10
C PRO A 101 3.49 3.16 -3.20
N ALA A 102 2.67 4.11 -3.65
CA ALA A 102 2.49 5.43 -3.02
C ALA A 102 3.79 6.25 -2.87
N GLN A 103 4.84 5.91 -3.63
CA GLN A 103 6.05 6.70 -3.76
C GLN A 103 5.86 7.67 -4.91
N MET A 104 6.14 8.95 -4.65
CA MET A 104 5.95 10.02 -5.62
C MET A 104 7.25 10.81 -5.80
N GLU A 105 7.56 11.16 -7.04
CA GLU A 105 8.60 12.11 -7.41
C GLU A 105 7.96 13.44 -7.79
N ILE A 106 8.53 14.53 -7.28
CA ILE A 106 8.09 15.90 -7.58
C ILE A 106 9.31 16.72 -7.98
N ASN A 107 9.24 17.31 -9.17
CA ASN A 107 10.32 18.08 -9.79
C ASN A 107 10.04 19.59 -9.69
N PHE A 108 11.10 20.37 -9.51
CA PHE A 108 11.08 21.84 -9.48
C PHE A 108 11.73 22.40 -10.73
N ARG A 109 11.29 23.57 -11.19
CA ARG A 109 11.99 24.28 -12.27
C ARG A 109 13.37 24.73 -11.80
N HIS A 110 14.36 24.63 -12.66
CA HIS A 110 15.73 25.05 -12.36
C HIS A 110 15.83 26.57 -12.15
N GLY A 111 16.63 27.01 -11.17
CA GLY A 111 16.72 28.40 -10.74
C GLY A 111 17.93 28.66 -9.84
N ASP A 112 17.88 29.76 -9.08
CA ASP A 112 18.92 30.08 -8.09
C ASP A 112 18.98 29.02 -6.99
N ALA A 113 20.20 28.62 -6.61
CA ALA A 113 20.40 27.51 -5.69
C ALA A 113 19.90 27.80 -4.26
N LEU A 114 19.98 29.04 -3.80
CA LEU A 114 19.51 29.42 -2.47
C LEU A 114 17.98 29.48 -2.45
N ASP A 115 17.39 30.10 -3.47
CA ASP A 115 15.93 30.17 -3.62
C ASP A 115 15.31 28.76 -3.73
N LEU A 116 15.95 27.83 -4.45
CA LEU A 116 15.48 26.45 -4.56
C LEU A 116 15.55 25.68 -3.23
N ALA A 117 16.59 25.91 -2.42
CA ALA A 117 16.72 25.27 -1.12
C ALA A 117 15.61 25.71 -0.15
N ASP A 118 15.25 27.00 -0.19
CA ASP A 118 14.14 27.55 0.58
C ASP A 118 12.80 26.96 0.09
N GLN A 119 12.59 26.87 -1.23
CA GLN A 119 11.41 26.25 -1.82
C GLN A 119 11.23 24.79 -1.40
N ILE A 120 12.29 23.97 -1.42
CA ILE A 120 12.24 22.56 -0.98
C ILE A 120 11.85 22.45 0.49
N THR A 121 12.33 23.38 1.33
CA THR A 121 12.02 23.39 2.76
C THR A 121 10.55 23.70 3.01
N VAL A 122 10.01 24.71 2.32
CA VAL A 122 8.59 25.08 2.38
C VAL A 122 7.73 23.94 1.83
N PHE A 123 8.07 23.40 0.67
CA PHE A 123 7.37 22.29 0.04
C PHE A 123 7.22 21.07 0.95
N LYS A 124 8.29 20.63 1.62
CA LYS A 124 8.22 19.49 2.56
C LYS A 124 7.22 19.71 3.69
N ARG A 125 7.02 20.97 4.10
CA ARG A 125 6.02 21.33 5.10
C ARG A 125 4.62 21.30 4.48
N THR A 126 4.43 21.94 3.33
CA THR A 126 3.16 21.98 2.60
C THR A 126 2.63 20.60 2.27
N MET A 127 3.49 19.70 1.78
CA MET A 127 3.13 18.30 1.50
C MET A 127 2.69 17.55 2.76
N ARG A 128 3.32 17.82 3.92
CA ARG A 128 2.91 17.21 5.19
C ARG A 128 1.56 17.75 5.66
N GLU A 129 1.31 19.05 5.54
CA GLU A 129 0.03 19.65 5.90
C GLU A 129 -1.09 19.17 4.98
N ALA A 130 -0.85 19.07 3.67
CA ALA A 130 -1.80 18.52 2.72
C ALA A 130 -2.09 17.05 3.03
N ALA A 131 -1.04 16.25 3.27
CA ALA A 131 -1.19 14.87 3.70
C ALA A 131 -2.05 14.76 4.97
N LEU A 132 -1.79 15.59 5.99
CA LEU A 132 -2.57 15.63 7.23
C LEU A 132 -4.04 15.98 7.00
N LYS A 133 -4.34 16.92 6.10
CA LYS A 133 -5.73 17.25 5.72
C LYS A 133 -6.49 16.05 5.16
N HIS A 134 -5.80 15.18 4.44
CA HIS A 134 -6.36 13.95 3.84
C HIS A 134 -6.17 12.70 4.71
N ASN A 135 -5.87 12.85 6.01
CA ASN A 135 -5.63 11.74 6.93
C ASN A 135 -4.52 10.76 6.50
N VAL A 136 -3.57 11.23 5.69
CA VAL A 136 -2.38 10.46 5.28
C VAL A 136 -1.12 11.16 5.79
N THR A 137 0.05 10.54 5.64
CA THR A 137 1.30 11.17 6.07
C THR A 137 2.39 11.06 5.02
N ALA A 138 2.96 12.21 4.65
CA ALA A 138 4.07 12.29 3.72
C ALA A 138 5.43 12.16 4.44
N THR A 139 6.29 11.26 3.94
CA THR A 139 7.66 11.07 4.44
C THR A 139 8.70 11.36 3.37
N PHE A 140 9.82 11.95 3.80
CA PHE A 140 10.97 12.31 2.95
C PHE A 140 12.26 11.61 3.40
N MET A 141 12.13 10.52 4.16
CA MET A 141 13.27 9.80 4.73
C MET A 141 13.78 8.70 3.80
N ALA A 142 15.09 8.41 3.87
CA ALA A 142 15.77 7.49 2.94
C ALA A 142 15.66 5.98 3.26
N LYS A 143 15.33 5.58 4.51
CA LYS A 143 15.06 4.20 5.03
C LYS A 143 14.92 4.30 6.58
N PRO A 144 14.31 3.35 7.35
CA PRO A 144 14.21 1.90 7.12
C PRO A 144 12.79 1.29 6.94
N HIS A 145 12.47 0.85 5.71
CA HIS A 145 11.22 0.16 5.40
C HIS A 145 11.14 -1.28 5.98
N ILE A 146 12.26 -2.03 6.00
CA ILE A 146 12.24 -3.45 6.39
C ILE A 146 11.91 -3.65 7.87
N GLY A 147 12.47 -2.84 8.79
CA GLY A 147 12.22 -3.03 10.23
C GLY A 147 10.74 -2.85 10.60
N GLY A 148 10.03 -1.98 9.88
CA GLY A 148 8.58 -1.82 9.99
C GLY A 148 7.81 -3.05 9.56
N LEU A 149 8.14 -3.60 8.38
CA LEU A 149 7.56 -4.86 7.91
C LEU A 149 7.72 -5.97 8.95
N GLN A 150 8.91 -6.14 9.53
CA GLN A 150 9.15 -7.18 10.53
C GLN A 150 8.30 -7.00 11.80
N LYS A 151 8.12 -5.77 12.26
CA LYS A 151 7.35 -5.49 13.49
C LYS A 151 5.83 -5.58 13.27
N TYR A 152 5.34 -5.09 12.13
CA TYR A 152 3.92 -4.82 11.95
C TYR A 152 3.16 -5.86 11.13
N ILE A 153 3.82 -6.56 10.19
CA ILE A 153 3.18 -7.64 9.43
C ILE A 153 2.46 -8.66 10.31
N PRO A 154 3.03 -9.15 11.43
CA PRO A 154 2.33 -10.11 12.28
C PRO A 154 1.00 -9.58 12.83
N LYS A 155 0.86 -8.25 12.98
CA LYS A 155 -0.36 -7.60 13.50
C LYS A 155 -1.45 -7.44 12.45
N VAL A 156 -1.07 -7.42 11.17
CA VAL A 156 -1.98 -7.26 10.03
C VAL A 156 -1.97 -8.49 9.12
N LEU A 157 -1.53 -9.64 9.65
CA LEU A 157 -1.47 -10.91 8.93
C LEU A 157 -2.78 -11.29 8.21
N PRO A 158 -3.97 -11.00 8.75
CA PRO A 158 -5.24 -11.18 8.02
C PRO A 158 -5.29 -10.50 6.66
N MET A 159 -4.61 -9.37 6.46
CA MET A 159 -4.55 -8.67 5.16
C MET A 159 -3.73 -9.43 4.11
N PHE A 160 -2.86 -10.35 4.56
CA PHE A 160 -2.01 -11.19 3.71
C PHE A 160 -2.52 -12.63 3.57
N ALA A 161 -3.29 -13.09 4.55
CA ALA A 161 -3.82 -14.45 4.64
C ALA A 161 -5.27 -14.37 5.15
N PRO A 162 -6.23 -14.07 4.26
CA PRO A 162 -7.54 -13.64 4.71
C PRO A 162 -8.42 -14.78 5.25
N ASN A 163 -8.30 -16.00 4.74
CA ASN A 163 -9.20 -17.08 5.13
C ASN A 163 -8.46 -18.18 5.89
N VAL A 164 -9.22 -19.04 6.56
CA VAL A 164 -8.68 -20.16 7.36
C VAL A 164 -7.78 -21.07 6.50
N ASN A 165 -8.07 -21.18 5.19
CA ASN A 165 -7.26 -21.99 4.27
C ASN A 165 -5.93 -21.31 3.93
N SER A 166 -5.84 -19.99 3.92
CA SER A 166 -4.59 -19.23 3.75
C SER A 166 -3.53 -19.63 4.78
N PHE A 167 -3.95 -19.88 6.03
CA PHE A 167 -3.05 -20.26 7.12
C PHE A 167 -2.49 -21.68 6.98
N ARG A 168 -3.14 -22.56 6.21
CA ARG A 168 -2.59 -23.90 5.91
C ARG A 168 -1.32 -23.84 5.05
N ARG A 169 -1.06 -22.68 4.43
CA ARG A 169 0.16 -22.42 3.66
C ARG A 169 1.35 -22.12 4.56
N PHE A 170 1.13 -21.70 5.81
CA PHE A 170 2.20 -21.39 6.76
C PHE A 170 2.67 -22.63 7.53
N LEU A 171 3.12 -23.64 6.79
CA LEU A 171 3.71 -24.86 7.37
C LEU A 171 5.22 -24.90 7.10
N PRO A 172 6.02 -25.45 8.05
CA PRO A 172 7.42 -25.77 7.79
C PRO A 172 7.58 -26.60 6.50
N ASP A 173 8.68 -26.39 5.78
CA ASP A 173 9.07 -27.12 4.57
C ASP A 173 8.15 -26.97 3.35
N THR A 174 7.26 -25.98 3.36
CA THR A 174 6.53 -25.55 2.16
C THR A 174 7.23 -24.37 1.47
N SER A 175 6.88 -24.07 0.22
CA SER A 175 7.49 -22.94 -0.52
C SER A 175 7.08 -21.56 0.01
N ALA A 176 6.15 -21.50 0.96
CA ALA A 176 5.69 -20.26 1.57
C ALA A 176 6.43 -19.98 2.89
N PRO A 177 6.83 -18.74 3.15
CA PRO A 177 7.54 -18.37 4.36
C PRO A 177 6.63 -18.40 5.59
N VAL A 178 7.16 -18.86 6.72
CA VAL A 178 6.47 -18.88 8.04
C VAL A 178 7.04 -17.85 9.02
N ASN A 179 7.80 -16.88 8.51
CA ASN A 179 8.55 -15.91 9.29
C ASN A 179 8.48 -14.53 8.63
N VAL A 180 8.87 -13.50 9.38
CA VAL A 180 9.09 -12.12 8.90
C VAL A 180 10.59 -11.78 8.89
N GLU A 181 11.45 -12.80 8.78
CA GLU A 181 12.89 -12.56 8.60
C GLU A 181 13.13 -11.95 7.22
N TRP A 182 14.31 -11.34 7.04
CA TRP A 182 14.72 -10.81 5.75
C TRP A 182 16.12 -11.27 5.36
N GLY A 183 16.40 -11.27 4.06
CA GLY A 183 17.70 -11.68 3.54
C GLY A 183 17.85 -11.40 2.04
N GLU A 184 19.10 -11.26 1.62
CA GLU A 184 19.46 -11.03 0.21
C GLU A 184 19.46 -12.35 -0.55
N GLU A 185 18.73 -12.40 -1.67
CA GLU A 185 18.52 -13.61 -2.49
C GLU A 185 18.08 -14.87 -1.72
N ASN A 186 17.55 -14.69 -0.52
CA ASN A 186 17.14 -15.80 0.33
C ASN A 186 15.65 -16.08 0.14
N ARG A 187 15.30 -17.27 -0.38
CA ARG A 187 13.90 -17.66 -0.62
C ARG A 187 13.21 -18.28 0.61
N THR A 188 13.96 -18.56 1.67
CA THR A 188 13.43 -19.16 2.91
C THR A 188 12.85 -18.11 3.88
N VAL A 189 13.12 -16.83 3.62
CA VAL A 189 12.64 -15.71 4.43
C VAL A 189 11.32 -15.15 3.89
N GLY A 190 10.55 -14.49 4.75
CA GLY A 190 9.32 -13.77 4.38
C GLY A 190 9.57 -12.51 3.56
N LEU A 191 10.69 -11.83 3.80
CA LEU A 191 11.03 -10.56 3.16
C LEU A 191 12.35 -10.71 2.38
N ARG A 192 12.29 -10.95 1.07
CA ARG A 192 13.49 -11.16 0.26
C ARG A 192 13.92 -9.86 -0.42
N VAL A 193 15.22 -9.57 -0.44
CA VAL A 193 15.79 -8.52 -1.30
C VAL A 193 16.50 -9.19 -2.48
N PRO A 194 15.94 -9.15 -3.71
CA PRO A 194 16.59 -9.75 -4.86
C PRO A 194 17.82 -8.96 -5.31
N THR A 195 18.87 -9.66 -5.74
CA THR A 195 19.97 -9.08 -6.49
C THR A 195 19.42 -8.47 -7.77
N SER A 196 19.68 -7.19 -7.95
CA SER A 196 19.10 -6.38 -9.00
C SER A 196 20.01 -5.19 -9.29
N SER A 197 19.77 -4.51 -10.41
CA SER A 197 20.34 -3.18 -10.63
C SER A 197 19.75 -2.19 -9.61
N PRO A 198 20.39 -1.03 -9.38
CA PRO A 198 19.86 -0.01 -8.46
C PRO A 198 18.40 0.36 -8.74
N GLU A 199 18.01 0.42 -10.01
CA GLU A 199 16.66 0.81 -10.48
C GLU A 199 15.62 -0.30 -10.27
N SER A 200 16.03 -1.53 -10.01
CA SER A 200 15.14 -2.68 -9.77
C SER A 200 15.20 -3.17 -8.32
N MET A 201 15.84 -2.40 -7.44
CA MET A 201 16.04 -2.73 -6.04
C MET A 201 14.74 -2.64 -5.27
N ARG A 202 14.24 -3.78 -4.80
CA ARG A 202 12.96 -3.88 -4.11
C ARG A 202 12.99 -4.89 -2.98
N VAL A 203 11.98 -4.81 -2.11
CA VAL A 203 11.68 -5.83 -1.12
C VAL A 203 10.52 -6.68 -1.64
N GLU A 204 10.77 -7.98 -1.85
CA GLU A 204 9.75 -8.97 -2.17
C GLU A 204 9.11 -9.45 -0.86
N ASN A 205 7.88 -9.00 -0.60
CA ASN A 205 7.04 -9.55 0.46
C ASN A 205 6.41 -10.87 -0.02
N ARG A 206 6.83 -11.99 0.56
CA ARG A 206 6.47 -13.35 0.12
C ARG A 206 5.32 -13.97 0.94
N LEU A 207 4.79 -13.22 1.91
CA LEU A 207 3.71 -13.65 2.79
C LEU A 207 2.30 -13.62 2.16
N PRO A 208 1.93 -12.63 1.32
CA PRO A 208 0.60 -12.56 0.72
C PRO A 208 0.24 -13.82 -0.07
N GLY A 209 -0.96 -14.35 0.17
CA GLY A 209 -1.60 -15.39 -0.63
C GLY A 209 -2.19 -14.83 -1.93
N ALA A 210 -2.43 -15.70 -2.93
CA ALA A 210 -3.14 -15.30 -4.14
C ALA A 210 -4.63 -14.98 -3.88
N ASP A 211 -5.12 -15.43 -2.73
CA ASP A 211 -6.44 -15.19 -2.17
C ASP A 211 -6.52 -13.90 -1.34
N ALA A 212 -5.38 -13.22 -1.09
CA ALA A 212 -5.38 -11.91 -0.46
C ALA A 212 -5.98 -10.85 -1.39
N ASN A 213 -6.72 -9.90 -0.82
CA ASN A 213 -7.09 -8.70 -1.56
C ASN A 213 -5.78 -7.92 -1.87
N PRO A 214 -5.42 -7.75 -3.15
CA PRO A 214 -4.12 -7.18 -3.52
C PRO A 214 -3.97 -5.73 -3.05
N TYR A 215 -5.05 -4.96 -3.01
CA TYR A 215 -5.03 -3.58 -2.51
C TYR A 215 -4.72 -3.55 -1.01
N LEU A 216 -5.40 -4.38 -0.22
CA LEU A 216 -5.15 -4.47 1.22
C LEU A 216 -3.76 -5.02 1.53
N ALA A 217 -3.27 -6.01 0.77
CA ALA A 217 -1.93 -6.55 0.95
C ALA A 217 -0.84 -5.52 0.62
N ILE A 218 -1.01 -4.73 -0.45
CA ILE A 218 -0.09 -3.65 -0.81
C ILE A 218 -0.15 -2.55 0.26
N ALA A 219 -1.35 -2.06 0.60
CA ALA A 219 -1.55 -1.03 1.62
C ALA A 219 -0.99 -1.44 2.97
N ALA A 220 -1.23 -2.67 3.42
CA ALA A 220 -0.67 -3.21 4.67
C ALA A 220 0.86 -3.28 4.62
N SER A 221 1.45 -3.70 3.50
CA SER A 221 2.91 -3.73 3.34
C SER A 221 3.51 -2.33 3.44
N LEU A 222 2.92 -1.37 2.74
CA LEU A 222 3.33 0.03 2.79
C LEU A 222 3.20 0.62 4.18
N LEU A 223 2.04 0.43 4.83
CA LEU A 223 1.77 0.97 6.16
C LEU A 223 2.75 0.39 7.18
N CYS A 224 3.01 -0.92 7.14
CA CYS A 224 3.98 -1.56 8.00
C CYS A 224 5.38 -0.97 7.80
N GLY A 225 5.82 -0.85 6.55
CA GLY A 225 7.12 -0.24 6.23
C GLY A 225 7.21 1.22 6.64
N TYR A 226 6.14 1.99 6.39
CA TYR A 226 5.98 3.38 6.77
C TYR A 226 6.07 3.59 8.28
N LEU A 227 5.32 2.84 9.09
CA LEU A 227 5.39 2.93 10.55
C LEU A 227 6.78 2.58 11.08
N GLY A 228 7.45 1.59 10.48
CA GLY A 228 8.86 1.32 10.78
C GLY A 228 9.79 2.48 10.48
N MET A 229 9.53 3.18 9.37
CA MET A 229 10.28 4.38 9.04
C MET A 229 10.02 5.48 10.06
N VAL A 230 8.75 5.81 10.35
CA VAL A 230 8.37 6.86 11.31
C VAL A 230 8.96 6.62 12.69
N GLU A 231 8.93 5.38 13.16
CA GLU A 231 9.41 5.02 14.50
C GLU A 231 10.92 4.73 14.55
N GLY A 232 11.63 4.83 13.42
CA GLY A 232 13.08 4.59 13.37
C GLY A 232 13.46 3.14 13.68
N ILE A 233 12.65 2.17 13.24
CA ILE A 233 12.82 0.76 13.57
C ILE A 233 13.88 0.14 12.68
N ALA A 234 15.04 -0.16 13.27
CA ALA A 234 16.09 -0.88 12.57
C ALA A 234 15.65 -2.31 12.24
N PRO A 235 15.90 -2.80 11.01
CA PRO A 235 15.69 -4.21 10.71
C PRO A 235 16.66 -5.09 11.51
N SER A 236 16.30 -6.36 11.72
CA SER A 236 17.22 -7.37 12.25
C SER A 236 18.42 -7.57 11.32
N ALA A 237 19.45 -8.29 11.75
CA ALA A 237 20.49 -8.75 10.83
C ALA A 237 19.86 -9.61 9.71
N PRO A 238 20.34 -9.50 8.45
CA PRO A 238 19.84 -10.33 7.36
C PRO A 238 20.19 -11.79 7.62
N VAL A 239 19.22 -12.68 7.39
CA VAL A 239 19.42 -14.12 7.48
C VAL A 239 20.22 -14.58 6.28
N GLN A 240 21.47 -14.97 6.55
CA GLN A 240 22.34 -15.61 5.58
C GLN A 240 21.80 -16.99 5.22
N ARG A 241 21.94 -17.37 3.95
CA ARG A 241 21.59 -18.72 3.48
C ARG A 241 22.49 -19.73 4.20
N SER A 242 21.96 -20.49 5.16
CA SER A 242 22.64 -21.68 5.64
C SER A 242 22.34 -22.83 4.68
N GLU A 243 23.36 -23.41 4.07
CA GLU A 243 23.25 -24.64 3.27
C GLU A 243 22.88 -25.87 4.14
N GLU A 244 22.79 -25.71 5.47
CA GLU A 244 22.77 -26.81 6.43
C GLU A 244 21.39 -27.31 6.89
N ARG A 245 20.27 -26.67 6.49
CA ARG A 245 18.93 -27.12 6.95
C ARG A 245 18.30 -28.22 6.11
N PHE A 246 18.83 -28.54 4.93
CA PHE A 246 18.30 -29.62 4.08
C PHE A 246 18.97 -30.99 4.32
N SER A 247 19.99 -31.08 5.18
CA SER A 247 20.75 -32.33 5.41
C SER A 247 20.43 -33.07 6.70
N ARG A 248 19.52 -32.57 7.54
CA ARG A 248 19.04 -33.30 8.74
C ARG A 248 17.60 -33.72 8.54
N ASN A 249 17.38 -34.77 7.75
CA ASN A 249 16.22 -35.70 7.81
C ASN A 249 16.35 -36.76 6.69
N ALA A 250 17.55 -37.32 6.53
CA ALA A 250 17.81 -38.49 5.70
C ALA A 250 18.64 -39.50 6.50
N GLU A 251 18.10 -39.93 7.64
CA GLU A 251 18.41 -41.20 8.32
C GLU A 251 17.10 -41.81 8.84
#